data_AF-A0A4U7KSL9-F1
#
_entry.id   AF-A0A4U7KSL9-F1
#
_cell.length_a   1.000
_cell.length_b   1.000
_cell.length_c   1.000
_cell.angle_alpha   90.00
_cell.angle_beta   90.00
_cell.angle_gamma   90.00
#
_symmetry.space_group_name_H-M   'P 1'
#
loop_
_entity.id
_entity.type
_entity.pdbx_description
1 polymer ?
#
loop_
_entity_poly.entity_id
_entity_poly.type
_entity_poly.pdbx_seq_one_letter_code
_entity_poly.pdbx_strand_id
1 'polypeptide(L)'
;MLPAITVSDAISDLPAFDWKDPHQVYAGPDRIEIERENRGIKQLEVVAGRATGFYKVEYAAKPFNSFQERMRVFNGEAARRVTQHQTSGFKALAVERVVNVALRPGADCDSWSEPDVDKPALLGSTHMHRWQQDHFKFERIDGSRYFKALMTTATVQSSLLHPDQRRIFTVRECARAQGIPDWVEFQSSDGNLLSAYKQIGNAVPVPLAVALGKSLTAARIRDL
;
A
#
# COMPACT_ATOMS: atom_id res chain seq x y z
N MET A 1 -28.50 1.72 2.51
CA MET A 1 -27.15 1.84 1.90
C MET A 1 -26.19 0.98 2.72
N LEU A 2 -25.33 0.20 2.07
CA LEU A 2 -24.22 -0.45 2.77
C LEU A 2 -23.19 0.62 3.19
N PRO A 3 -22.48 0.44 4.32
CA PRO A 3 -21.44 1.38 4.72
C PRO A 3 -20.32 1.42 3.67
N ALA A 4 -19.64 2.57 3.59
CA ALA A 4 -18.47 2.70 2.73
C ALA A 4 -17.36 1.74 3.19
N ILE A 5 -16.65 1.13 2.24
CA ILE A 5 -15.50 0.27 2.53
C ILE A 5 -14.31 1.15 2.86
N THR A 6 -13.75 0.97 4.06
CA THR A 6 -12.54 1.67 4.49
C THR A 6 -11.27 0.96 3.97
N VAL A 7 -10.12 1.64 4.07
CA VAL A 7 -8.82 1.03 3.77
C VAL A 7 -8.58 -0.19 4.66
N SER A 8 -8.84 -0.07 5.96
CA SER A 8 -8.72 -1.19 6.91
C SER A 8 -9.69 -2.33 6.59
N ASP A 9 -10.91 -2.03 6.15
CA ASP A 9 -11.83 -3.08 5.67
C ASP A 9 -11.26 -3.82 4.47
N ALA A 10 -10.49 -3.15 3.63
CA ALA A 10 -9.94 -3.75 2.42
C ALA A 10 -8.68 -4.59 2.65
N ILE A 11 -7.83 -4.28 3.64
CA ILE A 11 -6.46 -4.84 3.71
C ILE A 11 -6.06 -5.45 5.06
N SER A 12 -6.85 -5.30 6.12
CA SER A 12 -6.49 -5.74 7.50
C SER A 12 -6.25 -7.24 7.67
N ASP A 13 -6.68 -8.04 6.71
CA ASP A 13 -6.58 -9.49 6.68
C ASP A 13 -5.30 -10.00 5.95
N LEU A 14 -4.53 -9.09 5.36
CA LEU A 14 -3.27 -9.38 4.69
C LEU A 14 -2.11 -9.50 5.69
N PRO A 15 -1.10 -10.35 5.42
CA PRO A 15 0.06 -10.49 6.30
C PRO A 15 0.88 -9.20 6.36
N ALA A 16 1.17 -8.76 7.58
CA ALA A 16 1.96 -7.56 7.84
C ALA A 16 3.46 -7.81 7.63
N PHE A 17 4.14 -6.80 7.10
CA PHE A 17 5.59 -6.71 7.06
C PHE A 17 6.00 -5.24 6.95
N ASP A 18 7.18 -4.92 7.44
CA ASP A 18 7.78 -3.61 7.30
C ASP A 18 9.00 -3.68 6.38
N TRP A 19 9.40 -2.52 5.87
CA TRP A 19 10.75 -2.37 5.35
C TRP A 19 11.73 -2.21 6.51
N LYS A 20 12.85 -2.91 6.42
CA LYS A 20 13.97 -2.75 7.34
C LYS A 20 14.63 -1.39 7.10
N ASP A 21 14.90 -0.64 8.17
CA ASP A 21 15.59 0.64 8.06
C ASP A 21 17.06 0.40 7.64
N PRO A 22 17.55 1.00 6.54
CA PRO A 22 18.94 0.84 6.13
C PRO A 22 19.93 1.62 7.00
N HIS A 23 19.47 2.51 7.87
CA HIS A 23 20.30 3.32 8.78
C HIS A 23 21.41 4.12 8.07
N GLN A 24 21.08 4.68 6.91
CA GLN A 24 22.04 5.42 6.08
C GLN A 24 22.31 6.83 6.66
N VAL A 25 21.29 7.49 7.20
CA VAL A 25 21.40 8.83 7.82
C VAL A 25 21.52 8.72 9.34
N TYR A 26 20.66 7.92 9.97
CA TYR A 26 20.68 7.66 11.41
C TYR A 26 21.11 6.22 11.69
N ALA A 27 22.23 6.07 12.41
CA ALA A 27 22.80 4.76 12.70
C ALA A 27 22.03 4.01 13.79
N GLY A 28 21.80 2.72 13.57
CA GLY A 28 21.28 1.77 14.55
C GLY A 28 19.75 1.70 14.64
N PRO A 29 19.21 0.56 15.09
CA PRO A 29 17.77 0.33 15.14
C PRO A 29 17.10 1.32 16.07
N ASP A 30 15.93 1.80 15.66
CA ASP A 30 15.11 2.64 16.53
C ASP A 30 14.17 1.82 17.42
N ARG A 31 13.62 2.47 18.44
CA ARG A 31 12.69 1.84 19.39
C ARG A 31 11.50 1.18 18.68
N ILE A 32 11.00 1.79 17.61
CA ILE A 32 9.82 1.31 16.87
C ILE A 32 10.17 0.02 16.11
N GLU A 33 11.35 -0.05 15.50
CA GLU A 33 11.83 -1.25 14.81
C GLU A 33 11.91 -2.45 15.76
N ILE A 34 12.55 -2.25 16.91
CA ILE A 34 12.68 -3.30 17.95
C ILE A 34 11.31 -3.74 18.46
N GLU A 35 10.40 -2.80 18.75
CA GLU A 35 9.05 -3.13 19.21
C GLU A 35 8.28 -3.97 18.18
N ARG A 36 8.41 -3.63 16.89
CA ARG A 36 7.68 -4.31 15.81
C ARG A 36 8.25 -5.69 15.51
N GLU A 37 9.57 -5.86 15.57
CA GLU A 37 10.20 -7.19 15.54
C GLU A 37 9.72 -8.06 16.69
N ASN A 38 9.65 -7.53 17.92
CA ASN A 38 9.15 -8.26 19.09
C ASN A 38 7.67 -8.67 18.94
N ARG A 39 6.88 -7.91 18.16
CA ARG A 39 5.50 -8.26 17.80
C ARG A 39 5.41 -9.29 16.66
N GLY A 40 6.53 -9.76 16.13
CA GLY A 40 6.60 -10.74 15.05
C GLY A 40 6.39 -10.15 13.64
N ILE A 41 6.43 -8.83 13.49
CA ILE A 41 6.31 -8.18 12.18
C ILE A 41 7.67 -8.26 11.47
N LYS A 42 7.71 -8.96 10.35
CA LYS A 42 8.93 -9.18 9.57
C LYS A 42 9.48 -7.85 9.04
N GLN A 43 10.76 -7.57 9.31
CA GLN A 43 11.51 -6.47 8.71
C GLN A 43 12.23 -6.97 7.45
N LEU A 44 11.81 -6.50 6.27
CA LEU A 44 12.32 -6.98 4.99
C LEU A 44 13.29 -5.97 4.37
N GLU A 45 14.43 -6.46 3.90
CA GLU A 45 15.41 -5.64 3.19
C GLU A 45 14.89 -5.21 1.83
N VAL A 46 14.98 -3.91 1.56
CA VAL A 46 14.55 -3.30 0.30
C VAL A 46 15.76 -3.08 -0.59
N VAL A 47 15.71 -3.62 -1.81
CA VAL A 47 16.76 -3.43 -2.81
C VAL A 47 16.18 -2.70 -4.02
N ALA A 48 16.81 -1.60 -4.42
CA ALA A 48 16.39 -0.83 -5.58
C ALA A 48 16.28 -1.70 -6.84
N GLY A 49 15.15 -1.62 -7.55
CA GLY A 49 14.90 -2.41 -8.75
C GLY A 49 14.43 -3.85 -8.51
N ARG A 50 14.21 -4.26 -7.25
CA ARG A 50 13.67 -5.58 -6.89
C ARG A 50 12.44 -5.46 -6.00
N ALA A 51 11.44 -6.28 -6.31
CA ALA A 51 10.25 -6.42 -5.48
C ALA A 51 10.59 -6.84 -4.04
N THR A 52 9.92 -6.25 -3.06
CA THR A 52 10.11 -6.57 -1.63
C THR A 52 8.77 -6.98 -1.02
N GLY A 53 8.73 -8.09 -0.27
CA GLY A 53 7.48 -8.63 0.31
C GLY A 53 7.27 -10.11 -0.04
N PHE A 54 6.02 -10.57 0.03
CA PHE A 54 5.69 -11.96 -0.22
C PHE A 54 5.08 -12.16 -1.60
N TYR A 55 5.80 -12.86 -2.48
CA TYR A 55 5.24 -13.28 -3.77
C TYR A 55 4.03 -14.19 -3.58
N LYS A 56 4.09 -15.11 -2.61
CA LYS A 56 2.99 -15.99 -2.21
C LYS A 56 3.10 -16.34 -0.74
N VAL A 57 2.04 -16.14 0.02
CA VAL A 57 2.00 -16.38 1.47
C VAL A 57 0.57 -16.67 1.93
N GLU A 58 0.41 -17.33 3.07
CA GLU A 58 -0.90 -17.54 3.69
C GLU A 58 -1.48 -16.21 4.20
N TYR A 59 -2.80 -16.07 4.14
CA TYR A 59 -3.46 -14.94 4.78
C TYR A 59 -3.21 -14.95 6.28
N ALA A 60 -3.10 -13.76 6.88
CA ALA A 60 -2.90 -13.66 8.33
C ALA A 60 -4.13 -14.10 9.13
N ALA A 61 -5.32 -13.88 8.56
CA ALA A 61 -6.59 -14.21 9.20
C ALA A 61 -7.64 -14.66 8.18
N LYS A 62 -8.76 -15.17 8.69
CA LYS A 62 -10.00 -15.33 7.94
C LYS A 62 -10.54 -13.95 7.51
N PRO A 63 -11.38 -13.86 6.47
CA PRO A 63 -12.01 -12.60 6.11
C PRO A 63 -12.83 -12.05 7.29
N PHE A 64 -12.65 -10.77 7.60
CA PHE A 64 -13.39 -10.06 8.64
C PHE A 64 -14.70 -9.46 8.13
N ASN A 65 -14.81 -9.24 6.82
CA ASN A 65 -15.97 -8.64 6.19
C ASN A 65 -16.25 -9.24 4.80
N SER A 66 -17.43 -8.92 4.26
CA SER A 66 -17.87 -9.41 2.96
C SER A 66 -17.00 -8.92 1.79
N PHE A 67 -16.31 -7.78 1.94
CA PHE A 67 -15.41 -7.29 0.91
C PHE A 67 -14.21 -8.23 0.78
N GLN A 68 -13.53 -8.52 1.88
CA GLN A 68 -12.40 -9.45 1.92
C GLN A 68 -12.80 -10.85 1.46
N GLU A 69 -13.98 -11.32 1.87
CA GLU A 69 -14.53 -12.60 1.40
C GLU A 69 -14.65 -12.63 -0.12
N ARG A 70 -15.28 -11.61 -0.73
CA ARG A 70 -15.40 -11.53 -2.19
C ARG A 70 -14.06 -11.42 -2.91
N MET A 71 -13.08 -10.72 -2.33
CA MET A 71 -11.74 -10.63 -2.94
C MET A 71 -11.03 -11.98 -2.96
N ARG A 72 -11.26 -12.82 -1.95
CA ARG A 72 -10.57 -14.11 -1.76
C ARG A 72 -11.24 -15.30 -2.47
N VAL A 73 -12.51 -15.18 -2.86
CA VAL A 73 -13.25 -16.30 -3.45
C VAL A 73 -12.99 -16.41 -4.95
N PHE A 74 -12.67 -17.63 -5.39
CA PHE A 74 -12.56 -18.01 -6.80
C PHE A 74 -13.33 -19.31 -7.02
N ASN A 75 -14.26 -19.35 -7.99
CA ASN A 75 -15.11 -20.52 -8.28
C ASN A 75 -15.82 -21.12 -7.06
N GLY A 76 -16.23 -20.28 -6.09
CA GLY A 76 -16.91 -20.72 -4.87
C GLY A 76 -15.98 -21.22 -3.76
N GLU A 77 -14.67 -21.27 -4.01
CA GLU A 77 -13.67 -21.66 -3.01
C GLU A 77 -12.90 -20.44 -2.48
N ALA A 78 -12.77 -20.35 -1.16
CA ALA A 78 -11.99 -19.30 -0.53
C ALA A 78 -10.49 -19.61 -0.61
N ALA A 79 -9.72 -18.71 -1.25
CA ALA A 79 -8.28 -18.82 -1.30
C ALA A 79 -7.67 -18.77 0.11
N ARG A 80 -6.70 -19.65 0.37
CA ARG A 80 -5.93 -19.67 1.63
C ARG A 80 -4.64 -18.85 1.56
N ARG A 81 -4.24 -18.44 0.35
CA ARG A 81 -2.99 -17.73 0.09
C ARG A 81 -3.25 -16.50 -0.73
N VAL A 82 -2.48 -15.46 -0.44
CA VAL A 82 -2.40 -14.23 -1.22
C VAL A 82 -1.15 -14.25 -2.09
N THR A 83 -1.27 -13.73 -3.31
CA THR A 83 -0.14 -13.55 -4.23
C THR A 83 0.14 -12.08 -4.47
N GLN A 84 1.39 -11.77 -4.83
CA GLN A 84 1.88 -10.43 -5.16
C GLN A 84 1.64 -9.39 -4.04
N HIS A 85 1.74 -9.83 -2.78
CA HIS A 85 1.75 -8.93 -1.63
C HIS A 85 3.16 -8.36 -1.44
N GLN A 86 3.57 -7.54 -2.41
CA GLN A 86 4.92 -7.00 -2.56
C GLN A 86 4.86 -5.51 -2.94
N THR A 87 5.86 -4.76 -2.50
CA THR A 87 6.14 -3.39 -2.96
C THR A 87 7.21 -3.40 -4.04
N SER A 88 7.32 -2.31 -4.79
CA SER A 88 8.54 -1.99 -5.53
C SER A 88 9.71 -1.73 -4.58
N GLY A 89 10.93 -1.86 -5.09
CA GLY A 89 12.17 -1.58 -4.38
C GLY A 89 12.70 -0.18 -4.65
N PHE A 90 13.24 0.45 -3.60
CA PHE A 90 13.72 1.83 -3.61
C PHE A 90 15.17 1.94 -3.12
N LYS A 91 15.78 3.11 -3.32
CA LYS A 91 17.11 3.43 -2.76
C LYS A 91 17.03 3.58 -1.25
N ALA A 92 18.13 3.25 -0.55
CA ALA A 92 18.20 3.27 0.92
C ALA A 92 17.67 4.58 1.55
N LEU A 93 18.11 5.76 1.10
CA LEU A 93 17.57 7.03 1.61
C LEU A 93 16.04 7.17 1.48
N ALA A 94 15.43 6.66 0.40
CA ALA A 94 13.98 6.69 0.24
C ALA A 94 13.28 5.73 1.20
N VAL A 95 13.89 4.57 1.45
CA VAL A 95 13.41 3.58 2.41
C VAL A 95 13.47 4.16 3.82
N GLU A 96 14.62 4.71 4.23
CA GLU A 96 14.82 5.34 5.53
C GLU A 96 13.84 6.49 5.76
N ARG A 97 13.55 7.31 4.74
CA ARG A 97 12.51 8.35 4.82
C ARG A 97 11.13 7.77 5.08
N VAL A 98 10.73 6.72 4.35
CA VAL A 98 9.40 6.09 4.49
C VAL A 98 9.24 5.44 5.86
N VAL A 99 10.22 4.66 6.31
CA VAL A 99 10.13 3.94 7.59
C VAL A 99 10.09 4.90 8.77
N ASN A 100 10.62 6.11 8.63
CA ASN A 100 10.68 7.12 9.70
C ASN A 100 9.53 8.13 9.68
N VAL A 101 8.56 8.03 8.77
CA VAL A 101 7.31 8.80 8.92
C VAL A 101 6.52 8.26 10.10
N ALA A 102 6.05 9.15 10.98
CA ALA A 102 5.34 8.75 12.20
C ALA A 102 4.12 7.84 11.94
N LEU A 103 3.87 6.90 12.85
CA LEU A 103 2.78 5.91 12.76
C LEU A 103 1.44 6.49 13.25
N ARG A 104 0.93 7.51 12.57
CA ARG A 104 -0.40 8.09 12.83
C ARG A 104 -1.09 8.52 11.54
N PRO A 105 -2.44 8.52 11.48
CA PRO A 105 -3.19 8.94 10.29
C PRO A 105 -2.78 10.33 9.82
N GLY A 106 -2.47 10.48 8.52
CA GLY A 106 -2.14 11.77 7.91
C GLY A 106 -0.71 12.27 8.18
N ALA A 107 0.12 11.54 8.92
CA ALA A 107 1.53 11.91 9.08
C ALA A 107 2.26 11.89 7.73
N ASP A 108 3.14 12.86 7.51
CA ASP A 108 3.97 12.97 6.33
C ASP A 108 5.44 13.27 6.71
N CYS A 109 6.22 13.81 5.77
CA CYS A 109 7.62 14.15 6.01
C CYS A 109 7.84 15.21 7.10
N ASP A 110 6.83 16.03 7.42
CA ASP A 110 6.97 17.04 8.47
C ASP A 110 7.15 16.37 9.84
N SER A 111 6.61 15.15 9.98
CA SER A 111 6.78 14.34 11.20
C SER A 111 8.25 14.06 11.53
N TRP A 112 9.18 14.09 10.57
CA TRP A 112 10.60 13.89 10.85
C TRP A 112 11.21 14.96 11.76
N SER A 113 10.61 16.16 11.81
CA SER A 113 11.06 17.26 12.68
C SER A 113 10.29 17.33 13.99
N GLU A 114 9.30 16.47 14.20
CA GLU A 114 8.52 16.45 15.42
C GLU A 114 9.26 15.69 16.54
N PRO A 115 9.03 16.04 17.83
CA PRO A 115 9.77 15.45 18.94
C PRO A 115 9.61 13.93 19.13
N ASP A 116 8.56 13.33 18.58
CA ASP A 116 8.31 11.89 18.68
C ASP A 116 9.10 11.07 17.66
N VAL A 117 9.54 11.69 16.56
CA VAL A 117 10.43 11.08 15.55
C VAL A 117 11.86 11.55 15.71
N ASP A 118 12.08 12.86 15.84
CA ASP A 118 13.36 13.54 16.01
C ASP A 118 14.46 13.09 15.02
N LYS A 119 14.12 13.10 13.71
CA LYS A 119 15.03 12.76 12.62
C LYS A 119 15.08 13.85 11.52
N PRO A 120 15.30 15.14 11.84
CA PRO A 120 15.19 16.25 10.88
C PRO A 120 16.16 16.16 9.69
N ALA A 121 17.34 15.53 9.86
CA ALA A 121 18.29 15.31 8.76
C ALA A 121 17.72 14.50 7.57
N LEU A 122 16.62 13.76 7.75
CA LEU A 122 15.93 13.07 6.65
C LEU A 122 15.35 14.04 5.62
N LEU A 123 15.04 15.28 6.00
CA LEU A 123 14.66 16.34 5.07
C LEU A 123 15.80 16.68 4.10
N GLY A 124 17.08 16.51 4.49
CA GLY A 124 18.23 16.83 3.65
C GLY A 124 18.21 18.28 3.11
N SER A 125 18.75 18.50 1.91
CA SER A 125 18.74 19.81 1.21
C SER A 125 17.35 20.29 0.79
N THR A 126 16.31 19.48 1.03
CA THR A 126 14.93 19.77 0.62
C THR A 126 14.30 20.92 1.44
N HIS A 127 14.97 21.35 2.53
CA HIS A 127 14.60 22.47 3.39
C HIS A 127 14.63 23.85 2.71
N MET A 128 15.23 24.00 1.52
CA MET A 128 15.49 25.32 0.91
C MET A 128 14.34 25.93 0.10
N HIS A 129 13.26 25.20 -0.21
CA HIS A 129 12.13 25.74 -1.01
C HIS A 129 10.75 25.34 -0.46
N ARG A 130 10.48 25.70 0.80
CA ARG A 130 9.19 25.48 1.49
C ARG A 130 7.97 26.08 0.77
N TRP A 131 8.16 27.08 -0.10
CA TRP A 131 7.10 27.78 -0.83
C TRP A 131 6.77 27.20 -2.22
N GLN A 132 7.53 26.23 -2.74
CA GLN A 132 7.31 25.64 -4.08
C GLN A 132 6.96 24.14 -4.06
N GLN A 133 6.85 23.51 -2.88
CA GLN A 133 6.68 22.07 -2.75
C GLN A 133 5.29 21.65 -2.24
N ASP A 134 4.23 22.05 -2.93
CA ASP A 134 2.90 21.43 -2.78
C ASP A 134 2.89 19.90 -3.04
N HIS A 135 4.04 19.32 -3.42
CA HIS A 135 4.21 17.96 -3.93
C HIS A 135 5.18 17.06 -3.14
N PHE A 136 5.80 17.49 -2.04
CA PHE A 136 6.69 16.63 -1.25
C PHE A 136 5.92 15.91 -0.15
N LYS A 137 5.28 14.76 -0.45
CA LYS A 137 4.38 14.10 0.53
C LYS A 137 4.65 12.61 0.68
N PHE A 138 5.34 12.24 1.76
CA PHE A 138 5.47 10.88 2.25
C PHE A 138 4.28 10.55 3.16
N GLU A 139 3.06 10.70 2.66
CA GLU A 139 1.88 10.74 3.52
C GLU A 139 1.31 9.35 3.83
N ARG A 140 1.02 9.13 5.11
CA ARG A 140 0.34 7.97 5.66
C ARG A 140 -1.17 8.08 5.55
N ILE A 141 -1.75 7.08 4.90
CA ILE A 141 -3.20 6.99 4.74
C ILE A 141 -3.88 6.67 6.06
N ASP A 142 -5.03 7.29 6.29
CA ASP A 142 -5.93 6.96 7.40
C ASP A 142 -6.69 5.66 7.07
N GLY A 143 -6.42 4.60 7.85
CA GLY A 143 -7.06 3.29 7.69
C GLY A 143 -8.59 3.32 7.83
N SER A 144 -9.12 4.30 8.56
CA SER A 144 -10.57 4.47 8.78
C SER A 144 -11.27 5.18 7.61
N ARG A 145 -10.52 5.72 6.65
CA ARG A 145 -11.04 6.44 5.48
C ARG A 145 -10.94 5.59 4.22
N TYR A 146 -11.26 6.20 3.08
CA TYR A 146 -11.16 5.60 1.75
C TYR A 146 -9.73 5.74 1.19
N PHE A 147 -9.39 4.88 0.22
CA PHE A 147 -8.15 5.03 -0.56
C PHE A 147 -8.16 6.37 -1.30
N LYS A 148 -7.06 7.11 -1.23
CA LYS A 148 -6.83 8.21 -2.17
C LYS A 148 -6.68 7.67 -3.59
N ALA A 149 -6.88 8.53 -4.59
CA ALA A 149 -6.73 8.15 -5.99
C ALA A 149 -5.37 7.48 -6.22
N LEU A 150 -5.41 6.24 -6.69
CA LEU A 150 -4.20 5.47 -6.95
C LEU A 150 -3.48 6.08 -8.15
N MET A 151 -2.21 6.45 -7.95
CA MET A 151 -1.36 6.93 -9.02
C MET A 151 -0.81 5.75 -9.83
N THR A 152 -0.59 5.99 -11.12
CA THR A 152 -0.02 4.98 -12.04
C THR A 152 1.44 4.67 -11.75
N THR A 153 2.11 5.56 -11.02
CA THR A 153 3.47 5.39 -10.52
C THR A 153 3.45 5.27 -9.00
N ALA A 154 3.88 4.12 -8.49
CA ALA A 154 4.12 3.95 -7.05
C ALA A 154 5.42 4.65 -6.67
N THR A 155 5.31 5.92 -6.25
CA THR A 155 6.44 6.71 -5.76
C THR A 155 6.34 6.88 -4.24
N VAL A 156 7.49 6.94 -3.56
CA VAL A 156 7.53 7.20 -2.11
C VAL A 156 7.10 8.62 -1.72
N GLN A 157 7.13 9.55 -2.68
CA GLN A 157 6.74 10.96 -2.50
C GLN A 157 5.24 11.18 -2.75
N SER A 158 4.44 10.12 -2.59
CA SER A 158 2.98 10.16 -2.73
C SER A 158 2.29 9.74 -1.44
N SER A 159 0.98 9.97 -1.36
CA SER A 159 0.13 9.54 -0.26
C SER A 159 -0.20 8.03 -0.34
N LEU A 160 0.82 7.18 -0.38
CA LEU A 160 0.69 5.72 -0.49
C LEU A 160 1.33 4.98 0.69
N LEU A 161 1.67 5.65 1.80
CA LEU A 161 2.19 4.93 2.97
C LEU A 161 1.05 4.17 3.64
N HIS A 162 1.35 2.92 3.98
CA HIS A 162 0.40 2.02 4.63
C HIS A 162 -0.02 2.60 6.00
N PRO A 163 -1.30 2.50 6.42
CA PRO A 163 -1.77 3.06 7.70
C PRO A 163 -0.94 2.62 8.91
N ASP A 164 -0.66 1.31 9.05
CA ASP A 164 -0.01 0.76 10.25
C ASP A 164 1.38 0.13 10.01
N GLN A 165 1.90 0.18 8.79
CA GLN A 165 3.14 -0.51 8.39
C GLN A 165 4.17 0.51 7.89
N ARG A 166 5.46 0.26 8.14
CA ARG A 166 6.58 1.13 7.78
C ARG A 166 6.99 0.89 6.31
N ARG A 167 6.05 1.08 5.38
CA ARG A 167 6.24 0.88 3.93
C ARG A 167 5.12 1.55 3.13
N ILE A 168 5.27 1.57 1.80
CA ILE A 168 4.17 1.89 0.88
C ILE A 168 3.19 0.72 0.73
N PHE A 169 2.03 0.96 0.13
CA PHE A 169 1.11 -0.10 -0.28
C PHE A 169 1.73 -1.07 -1.27
N THR A 170 1.40 -2.36 -1.12
CA THR A 170 1.76 -3.42 -2.06
C THR A 170 0.93 -3.37 -3.33
N VAL A 171 1.37 -4.08 -4.37
CA VAL A 171 0.58 -4.36 -5.58
C VAL A 171 -0.78 -4.94 -5.21
N ARG A 172 -0.84 -5.90 -4.27
CA ARG A 172 -2.10 -6.51 -3.84
C ARG A 172 -3.03 -5.52 -3.12
N GLU A 173 -2.50 -4.67 -2.24
CA GLU A 173 -3.28 -3.65 -1.54
C GLU A 173 -3.88 -2.64 -2.55
N CYS A 174 -3.09 -2.20 -3.53
CA CYS A 174 -3.57 -1.37 -4.62
C CYS A 174 -4.60 -2.08 -5.51
N ALA A 175 -4.44 -3.38 -5.79
CA ALA A 175 -5.40 -4.16 -6.56
C ALA A 175 -6.76 -4.23 -5.85
N ARG A 176 -6.75 -4.45 -4.52
CA ARG A 176 -7.97 -4.42 -3.71
C ARG A 176 -8.62 -3.03 -3.67
N ALA A 177 -7.84 -1.96 -3.67
CA ALA A 177 -8.39 -0.61 -3.79
C ALA A 177 -9.17 -0.39 -5.11
N GLN A 178 -8.81 -1.08 -6.20
CA GLN A 178 -9.58 -1.12 -7.46
C GLN A 178 -10.69 -2.18 -7.48
N GLY A 179 -10.87 -2.94 -6.40
CA GLY A 179 -11.79 -4.08 -6.32
C GLY A 179 -11.40 -5.26 -7.20
N ILE A 180 -10.12 -5.36 -7.58
CA ILE A 180 -9.60 -6.48 -8.36
C ILE A 180 -9.44 -7.69 -7.42
N PRO A 181 -10.03 -8.86 -7.76
CA PRO A 181 -9.94 -10.05 -6.91
C PRO A 181 -8.50 -10.55 -6.69
N ASP A 182 -8.27 -11.22 -5.56
CA ASP A 182 -6.95 -11.67 -5.12
C ASP A 182 -6.33 -12.75 -6.02
N TRP A 183 -7.16 -13.48 -6.78
CA TRP A 183 -6.72 -14.51 -7.72
C TRP A 183 -6.21 -13.93 -9.05
N VAL A 184 -6.41 -12.64 -9.31
CA VAL A 184 -5.83 -11.96 -10.47
C VAL A 184 -4.36 -11.67 -10.19
N GLU A 185 -3.47 -12.13 -11.07
CA GLU A 185 -2.05 -11.83 -11.04
C GLU A 185 -1.68 -10.85 -12.16
N PHE A 186 -0.82 -9.89 -11.83
CA PHE A 186 -0.32 -8.89 -12.76
C PHE A 186 1.01 -9.33 -13.32
N GLN A 187 1.14 -9.37 -14.63
CA GLN A 187 2.41 -9.66 -15.26
C GLN A 187 3.34 -8.45 -15.09
N SER A 188 4.54 -8.68 -14.58
CA SER A 188 5.58 -7.66 -14.50
C SER A 188 6.77 -8.12 -15.32
N SER A 189 7.06 -7.42 -16.41
CA SER A 189 8.28 -7.64 -17.18
C SER A 189 9.50 -7.06 -16.48
N ASP A 190 9.29 -6.16 -15.51
CA ASP A 190 10.32 -5.59 -14.66
C ASP A 190 10.36 -6.31 -13.30
N GLY A 191 11.56 -6.54 -12.74
CA GLY A 191 11.72 -7.16 -11.42
C GLY A 191 11.23 -6.28 -10.26
N ASN A 192 10.75 -5.07 -10.54
CA ASN A 192 10.42 -4.03 -9.58
C ASN A 192 8.92 -3.75 -9.44
N LEU A 193 8.07 -4.53 -10.11
CA LEU A 193 6.61 -4.40 -10.12
C LEU A 193 6.05 -3.06 -10.60
N LEU A 194 6.84 -2.23 -11.28
CA LEU A 194 6.40 -0.91 -11.75
C LEU A 194 5.29 -1.04 -12.79
N SER A 195 5.42 -1.98 -13.72
CA SER A 195 4.39 -2.30 -14.70
C SER A 195 3.11 -2.85 -14.08
N ALA A 196 3.19 -3.56 -12.95
CA ALA A 196 2.02 -4.03 -12.21
C ALA A 196 1.24 -2.86 -11.56
N TYR A 197 1.94 -1.94 -10.89
CA TYR A 197 1.31 -0.72 -10.38
C TYR A 197 0.65 0.11 -11.48
N LYS A 198 1.29 0.22 -12.65
CA LYS A 198 0.74 0.93 -13.82
C LYS A 198 -0.53 0.25 -14.35
N GLN A 199 -0.55 -1.08 -14.43
CA GLN A 199 -1.75 -1.82 -14.84
C GLN A 199 -2.91 -1.56 -13.89
N ILE A 200 -2.67 -1.59 -12.58
CA ILE A 200 -3.69 -1.35 -11.55
C ILE A 200 -4.17 0.11 -11.58
N GLY A 201 -3.25 1.08 -11.65
CA GLY A 201 -3.58 2.50 -11.64
C GLY A 201 -4.39 2.93 -12.87
N ASN A 202 -4.14 2.32 -14.03
CA ASN A 202 -4.87 2.59 -15.27
C ASN A 202 -6.19 1.80 -15.40
N ALA A 203 -6.40 0.78 -14.56
CA ALA A 203 -7.61 -0.03 -14.62
C ALA A 203 -8.83 0.77 -14.15
N VAL A 204 -9.99 0.45 -14.74
CA VAL A 204 -11.28 0.92 -14.23
C VAL A 204 -11.63 0.09 -12.99
N PRO A 205 -12.08 0.70 -11.87
CA PRO A 205 -12.50 -0.05 -10.70
C PRO A 205 -13.55 -1.10 -11.05
N VAL A 206 -13.33 -2.35 -10.65
CA VAL A 206 -14.21 -3.48 -11.01
C VAL A 206 -15.66 -3.25 -10.56
N PRO A 207 -15.94 -2.75 -9.33
CA PRO A 207 -17.32 -2.48 -8.91
C PRO A 207 -18.03 -1.45 -9.81
N LEU A 208 -17.30 -0.46 -10.32
CA LEU A 208 -17.83 0.54 -11.24
C LEU A 208 -18.16 -0.08 -12.61
N ALA A 209 -17.25 -0.88 -13.16
CA ALA A 209 -17.48 -1.60 -14.41
C ALA A 209 -18.68 -2.56 -14.32
N VAL A 210 -18.85 -3.26 -13.19
CA VAL A 210 -20.02 -4.13 -12.94
C VAL A 210 -21.33 -3.33 -12.89
N ALA A 211 -21.34 -2.17 -12.21
CA ALA A 211 -22.52 -1.33 -12.15
C ALA A 211 -22.93 -0.81 -13.55
N LEU A 212 -21.95 -0.35 -14.34
CA LEU A 212 -22.17 0.07 -15.73
C LEU A 212 -22.69 -1.08 -16.60
N GLY A 213 -22.10 -2.27 -16.47
CA GLY A 213 -22.54 -3.46 -17.20
C GLY A 213 -23.99 -3.83 -16.91
N LYS A 214 -24.42 -3.80 -15.64
CA LYS A 214 -25.82 -4.06 -15.25
C LYS A 214 -26.78 -3.05 -15.88
N SER A 215 -26.43 -1.77 -15.85
CA SER A 215 -27.25 -0.72 -16.48
C SER A 215 -27.37 -0.91 -17.98
N LEU A 216 -26.26 -1.28 -18.65
CA LEU A 216 -26.26 -1.58 -20.08
C LEU A 216 -27.12 -2.79 -20.42
N THR A 217 -27.02 -3.89 -19.66
CA THR A 217 -27.85 -5.08 -19.84
C THR A 217 -29.33 -4.75 -19.67
N ALA A 218 -29.69 -3.98 -18.64
CA ALA A 218 -31.07 -3.57 -18.39
C ALA A 218 -31.63 -2.72 -19.53
N ALA A 219 -30.84 -1.80 -20.10
CA ALA A 219 -31.24 -1.01 -21.27
C ALA A 219 -31.45 -1.92 -22.48
N ARG A 220 -30.50 -2.82 -22.76
CA ARG A 220 -30.57 -3.74 -23.90
C ARG A 220 -31.79 -4.66 -23.86
N ILE A 221 -32.21 -5.12 -22.67
CA ILE A 221 -33.41 -5.96 -22.51
C ILE A 221 -34.70 -5.17 -22.82
N ARG A 222 -34.74 -3.85 -22.59
CA ARG A 222 -35.92 -3.03 -22.87
C ARG A 222 -36.10 -2.71 -24.36
N ASP A 223 -35.01 -2.74 -25.12
CA ASP A 223 -35.04 -2.51 -26.57
C ASP A 223 -35.43 -3.77 -27.38
N LEU A 224 -35.59 -4.91 -26.72
CA LEU A 224 -36.06 -6.19 -27.27
C LEU A 224 -37.55 -6.41 -26.96
#